data_AF-A0AAV9Z638-F1
#
_entry.id   AF-A0AAV9Z638-F1
#
_cell.length_a   1.000
_cell.length_b   1.000
_cell.length_c   1.000
_cell.angle_alpha   90.00
_cell.angle_beta   90.00
_cell.angle_gamma   90.00
#
_symmetry.space_group_name_H-M   'P 1'
#
loop_
_entity.id
_entity.type
_entity.pdbx_description
1 polymer ?
#
loop_
_entity_poly.entity_id
_entity_poly.type
_entity_poly.pdbx_seq_one_letter_code
_entity_poly.pdbx_strand_id
1 'polypeptide(L)'
;RNIVAHLIANSFTKLPPAFKFLVTCRPDSGVTNLFRSHTAIQHRFLNIATGSSDDIAVYIDNRLATIREAHPFLEPGWPGQDRILRLIELSGNLFIWAATALDFVEGKNSFQPRTRLEALLNAPFQRGNLRQLYTLALRSGGDWGDEIFRRPATNVLAVIALAKAPLTATAIDSILALEHGITARVLDCLGSVIQWSDGFPARVLHASFGDFLMQPDVPDQPWSFDVAAAKKALASGCLTVLQKCLKFNLYEHPNSHLLNSQVPNLTGSHLPEVLVYACQFWGGASGRLSI
;
A
#
# COMPACT_ATOMS: atom_id res chain seq x y z
N ARG A 1 -12.67 0.92 13.77
CA ARG A 1 -13.62 0.00 13.06
C ARG A 1 -15.06 0.18 13.54
N ASN A 2 -15.37 0.05 14.84
CA ASN A 2 -16.75 0.11 15.34
C ASN A 2 -17.48 1.46 15.15
N ILE A 3 -16.74 2.58 15.12
CA ILE A 3 -17.31 3.93 14.95
C ILE A 3 -17.94 4.10 13.56
N VAL A 4 -17.26 3.63 12.50
CA VAL A 4 -17.76 3.73 11.13
C VAL A 4 -19.01 2.86 10.94
N ALA A 5 -19.01 1.64 11.49
CA ALA A 5 -20.18 0.77 11.44
C ALA A 5 -21.39 1.39 12.18
N HIS A 6 -21.17 2.02 13.33
CA HIS A 6 -22.22 2.77 14.05
C HIS A 6 -22.75 3.98 13.27
N LEU A 7 -21.87 4.74 12.62
CA LEU A 7 -22.25 5.85 11.76
C LEU A 7 -23.14 5.37 10.61
N ILE A 8 -22.76 4.28 9.94
CA ILE A 8 -23.53 3.69 8.84
C ILE A 8 -24.90 3.23 9.34
N ALA A 9 -24.95 2.48 10.44
CA ALA A 9 -26.20 1.93 10.97
C ALA A 9 -27.18 3.03 11.40
N ASN A 10 -26.69 4.07 12.09
CA ASN A 10 -27.56 5.02 12.78
C ASN A 10 -27.74 6.37 12.05
N SER A 11 -26.79 6.75 11.19
CA SER A 11 -26.80 8.06 10.52
C SER A 11 -27.13 7.93 9.04
N PHE A 12 -26.61 6.90 8.36
CA PHE A 12 -26.84 6.76 6.91
C PHE A 12 -28.28 6.31 6.62
N THR A 13 -28.92 5.62 7.56
CA THR A 13 -30.35 5.28 7.52
C THR A 13 -31.27 6.50 7.56
N LYS A 14 -30.76 7.67 7.96
CA LYS A 14 -31.51 8.95 7.99
C LYS A 14 -31.36 9.77 6.71
N LEU A 15 -30.51 9.32 5.77
CA LEU A 15 -30.31 10.03 4.51
C LEU A 15 -31.50 9.80 3.56
N PRO A 16 -31.76 10.73 2.62
CA PRO A 16 -32.82 10.57 1.63
C PRO A 16 -32.70 9.24 0.85
N PRO A 17 -33.82 8.63 0.42
CA PRO A 17 -33.82 7.34 -0.30
C PRO A 17 -33.03 7.32 -1.62
N ALA A 18 -32.68 8.50 -2.15
CA ALA A 18 -31.84 8.65 -3.33
C ALA A 18 -30.39 8.15 -3.11
N PHE A 19 -29.92 8.11 -1.86
CA PHE A 19 -28.58 7.64 -1.53
C PHE A 19 -28.59 6.14 -1.23
N LYS A 20 -27.84 5.37 -2.02
CA LYS A 20 -27.59 3.94 -1.78
C LYS A 20 -26.11 3.74 -1.46
N PHE A 21 -25.83 3.00 -0.40
CA PHE A 21 -24.47 2.70 0.03
C PHE A 21 -24.19 1.21 -0.12
N LEU A 22 -23.10 0.88 -0.81
CA LEU A 22 -22.54 -0.48 -0.81
C LEU A 22 -21.34 -0.52 0.13
N VAL A 23 -21.42 -1.37 1.15
CA VAL A 23 -20.36 -1.52 2.14
C VAL A 23 -19.86 -2.96 2.09
N THR A 24 -18.55 -3.13 1.94
CA THR A 24 -17.89 -4.44 2.00
C THR A 24 -17.06 -4.54 3.28
N CYS A 25 -17.15 -5.67 3.97
CA CYS A 25 -16.37 -5.93 5.16
C CYS A 25 -16.01 -7.41 5.28
N ARG A 26 -14.90 -7.71 5.96
CA ARG A 26 -14.63 -9.08 6.42
C ARG A 26 -15.66 -9.47 7.48
N PRO A 27 -16.00 -10.77 7.64
CA PRO A 27 -16.95 -11.22 8.64
C PRO A 27 -16.50 -10.76 10.04
N ASP A 28 -17.26 -9.84 10.62
CA ASP A 28 -17.05 -9.31 11.96
C ASP A 28 -18.40 -9.43 12.69
N SER A 29 -18.42 -10.17 13.79
CA SER A 29 -19.66 -10.48 14.51
C SER A 29 -20.33 -9.22 15.06
N GLY A 30 -19.55 -8.23 15.51
CA GLY A 30 -20.06 -6.95 16.00
C GLY A 30 -20.75 -6.15 14.89
N VAL A 31 -20.10 -6.02 13.73
CA VAL A 31 -20.67 -5.33 12.56
C VAL A 31 -21.89 -6.06 12.03
N THR A 32 -21.83 -7.40 11.93
CA THR A 32 -22.93 -8.23 11.42
C THR A 32 -24.17 -8.10 12.30
N ASN A 33 -24.00 -8.15 13.62
CA ASN A 33 -25.10 -8.02 14.56
C ASN A 33 -25.72 -6.62 14.52
N LEU A 34 -24.89 -5.58 14.45
CA LEU A 34 -25.33 -4.19 14.35
C LEU A 34 -26.15 -3.92 13.07
N PHE A 35 -25.76 -4.51 11.94
CA PHE A 35 -26.47 -4.33 10.68
C PHE A 35 -27.75 -5.18 10.59
N ARG A 36 -27.77 -6.37 11.20
CA ARG A 36 -28.98 -7.21 11.25
C ARG A 36 -30.11 -6.59 12.06
N SER A 37 -29.83 -5.71 13.02
CA SER A 37 -30.87 -5.02 13.79
C SER A 37 -31.57 -3.91 13.00
N HIS A 38 -31.12 -3.58 11.78
CA HIS A 38 -31.67 -2.50 10.96
C HIS A 38 -32.35 -3.06 9.70
N THR A 39 -33.65 -2.85 9.57
CA THR A 39 -34.47 -3.35 8.44
C THR A 39 -34.13 -2.72 7.09
N ALA A 40 -33.58 -1.50 7.10
CA ALA A 40 -33.13 -0.80 5.89
C ALA A 40 -31.81 -1.35 5.30
N ILE A 41 -31.09 -2.20 6.04
CA ILE A 41 -29.77 -2.71 5.63
C ILE A 41 -29.93 -4.14 5.11
N GLN A 42 -29.64 -4.34 3.83
CA GLN A 42 -29.59 -5.67 3.24
C GLN A 42 -28.21 -6.29 3.43
N HIS A 43 -28.15 -7.43 4.12
CA HIS A 43 -26.92 -8.18 4.28
C HIS A 43 -26.81 -9.28 3.22
N ARG A 44 -25.63 -9.39 2.59
CA ARG A 44 -25.30 -10.46 1.65
C ARG A 44 -23.96 -11.07 2.05
N PHE A 45 -23.96 -12.38 2.29
CA PHE A 45 -22.73 -13.12 2.50
C PHE A 45 -22.16 -13.52 1.15
N LEU A 46 -20.97 -13.01 0.83
CA LEU A 46 -20.22 -13.45 -0.34
C LEU A 46 -19.34 -14.63 0.09
N ASN A 47 -19.66 -15.83 -0.39
CA ASN A 47 -18.80 -16.98 -0.18
C ASN A 47 -17.64 -16.92 -1.18
N ILE A 48 -16.48 -16.46 -0.71
CA ILE A 48 -15.28 -16.29 -1.55
C ILE A 48 -14.69 -17.65 -1.96
N ALA A 49 -15.09 -18.77 -1.31
CA ALA A 49 -14.55 -20.09 -1.58
C ALA A 49 -15.19 -20.83 -2.77
N THR A 50 -16.37 -20.40 -3.24
CA THR A 50 -17.12 -21.08 -4.31
C THR A 50 -17.06 -20.27 -5.61
N GLY A 51 -16.43 -20.82 -6.66
CA GLY A 51 -16.37 -20.23 -8.00
C GLY A 51 -15.10 -19.45 -8.35
N SER A 52 -14.21 -19.21 -7.39
CA SER A 52 -13.00 -18.40 -7.64
C SER A 52 -11.97 -19.05 -8.56
N SER A 53 -11.92 -20.38 -8.65
CA SER A 53 -10.85 -21.07 -9.38
C SER A 53 -10.94 -20.85 -10.89
N ASP A 54 -12.15 -20.85 -11.45
CA ASP A 54 -12.38 -20.63 -12.88
C ASP A 54 -12.12 -19.17 -13.24
N ASP A 55 -12.62 -18.23 -12.43
CA ASP A 55 -12.37 -16.80 -12.65
C ASP A 55 -10.88 -16.46 -12.49
N ILE A 56 -10.17 -17.09 -11.54
CA ILE A 56 -8.72 -16.96 -11.39
C ILE A 56 -7.98 -17.53 -12.60
N ALA A 57 -8.44 -18.66 -13.15
CA ALA A 57 -7.85 -19.23 -14.36
C ALA A 57 -7.98 -18.27 -15.54
N VAL A 58 -9.18 -17.72 -15.76
CA VAL A 58 -9.44 -16.70 -16.80
C VAL A 58 -8.62 -15.44 -16.56
N TYR A 59 -8.50 -14.99 -15.31
CA TYR A 59 -7.68 -13.83 -14.96
C TYR A 59 -6.19 -14.06 -15.25
N ILE A 60 -5.65 -15.22 -14.83
CA ILE A 60 -4.24 -15.59 -15.07
C ILE A 60 -3.95 -15.66 -16.56
N ASP A 61 -4.81 -16.32 -17.33
CA ASP A 61 -4.65 -16.48 -18.78
C ASP A 61 -4.63 -15.10 -19.49
N ASN A 62 -5.62 -14.25 -19.22
CA ASN A 62 -5.70 -12.90 -19.80
C ASN A 62 -4.50 -12.02 -19.41
N ARG A 63 -4.07 -12.05 -18.14
CA ARG A 63 -2.92 -11.26 -17.67
C ARG A 63 -1.62 -11.76 -18.30
N LEU A 64 -1.41 -13.07 -18.42
CA LEU A 64 -0.24 -13.63 -19.11
C LEU A 64 -0.23 -13.29 -20.60
N ALA A 65 -1.40 -13.28 -21.25
CA ALA A 65 -1.52 -12.81 -22.63
C ALA A 65 -1.11 -11.33 -22.76
N THR A 66 -1.54 -10.48 -21.84
CA THR A 66 -1.13 -9.05 -21.79
C THR A 66 0.38 -8.91 -21.59
N ILE A 67 0.96 -9.68 -20.67
CA ILE A 67 2.42 -9.70 -20.45
C ILE A 67 3.14 -10.15 -21.72
N ARG A 68 2.64 -11.17 -22.42
CA ARG A 68 3.21 -11.65 -23.69
C ARG A 68 3.16 -10.58 -24.78
N GLU A 69 2.05 -9.87 -24.92
CA GLU A 69 1.90 -8.78 -25.88
C GLU A 69 2.86 -7.62 -25.62
N ALA A 70 3.10 -7.28 -24.35
CA ALA A 70 4.06 -6.26 -23.95
C ALA A 70 5.54 -6.69 -24.15
N HIS A 71 5.82 -7.98 -24.35
CA HIS A 71 7.17 -8.53 -24.44
C HIS A 71 7.36 -9.39 -25.70
N PRO A 72 7.63 -8.78 -26.88
CA PRO A 72 7.68 -9.48 -28.17
C PRO A 72 8.74 -10.60 -28.29
N PHE A 73 9.70 -10.68 -27.37
CA PHE A 73 10.71 -11.74 -27.32
C PHE A 73 10.20 -13.05 -26.71
N LEU A 74 8.99 -13.06 -26.12
CA LEU A 74 8.31 -14.25 -25.62
C LEU A 74 7.70 -15.05 -26.77
N GLU A 75 7.78 -16.38 -26.69
CA GLU A 75 7.26 -17.27 -27.72
C GLU A 75 5.72 -17.26 -27.74
N PRO A 76 5.06 -17.53 -28.89
CA PRO A 76 3.60 -17.54 -28.98
C PRO A 76 2.90 -18.48 -28.00
N GLY A 77 3.56 -19.59 -27.63
CA GLY A 77 3.06 -20.55 -26.66
C GLY A 77 3.46 -20.27 -25.20
N TRP A 78 4.10 -19.14 -24.90
CA TRP A 78 4.50 -18.80 -23.55
C TRP A 78 3.27 -18.47 -22.68
N PRO A 79 3.22 -18.91 -21.41
CA PRO A 79 4.21 -19.77 -20.71
C PRO A 79 3.96 -21.29 -20.85
N GLY A 80 2.89 -21.68 -21.54
CA GLY A 80 2.44 -23.05 -21.68
C GLY A 80 1.45 -23.47 -20.59
N GLN A 81 0.59 -24.43 -20.91
CA GLN A 81 -0.55 -24.81 -20.08
C GLN A 81 -0.14 -25.31 -18.68
N ASP A 82 0.95 -26.07 -18.57
CA ASP A 82 1.41 -26.63 -17.29
C ASP A 82 1.78 -25.53 -16.29
N ARG A 83 2.40 -24.45 -16.76
CA ARG A 83 2.76 -23.30 -15.92
C ARG A 83 1.52 -22.53 -15.48
N ILE A 84 0.52 -22.39 -16.35
CA ILE A 84 -0.77 -21.76 -16.02
C ILE A 84 -1.48 -22.57 -14.93
N LEU A 85 -1.59 -23.89 -15.11
CA LEU A 85 -2.20 -24.79 -14.12
C LEU A 85 -1.48 -24.71 -12.77
N ARG A 86 -0.15 -24.65 -12.79
CA ARG A 86 0.64 -24.49 -11.56
C ARG A 86 0.38 -23.15 -10.85
N LEU A 87 0.24 -22.04 -11.59
CA LEU A 87 -0.12 -20.74 -11.00
C LEU A 87 -1.52 -20.77 -10.38
N ILE A 88 -2.49 -21.39 -11.05
CA ILE A 88 -3.86 -21.56 -10.53
C ILE A 88 -3.82 -22.36 -9.22
N GLU A 89 -3.09 -23.48 -9.19
CA GLU A 89 -2.92 -24.29 -7.99
C GLU A 89 -2.31 -23.47 -6.84
N LEU A 90 -1.17 -22.82 -7.10
CA LEU A 90 -0.43 -22.01 -6.12
C LEU A 90 -1.25 -20.82 -5.59
N SER A 91 -2.15 -20.26 -6.40
CA SER A 91 -3.01 -19.16 -5.97
C SER A 91 -3.88 -19.48 -4.76
N GLY A 92 -4.18 -20.77 -4.54
CA GLY A 92 -5.01 -21.18 -3.40
C GLY A 92 -6.37 -20.50 -3.35
N ASN A 93 -6.96 -20.20 -4.53
CA ASN A 93 -8.22 -19.47 -4.66
C ASN A 93 -8.16 -17.99 -4.20
N LEU A 94 -6.97 -17.41 -4.10
CA LEU A 94 -6.79 -16.01 -3.71
C LEU A 94 -6.44 -15.16 -4.94
N PHE A 95 -7.40 -14.35 -5.40
CA PHE A 95 -7.18 -13.36 -6.47
C PHE A 95 -5.98 -12.45 -6.21
N ILE A 96 -5.81 -12.03 -4.96
CA ILE A 96 -4.67 -11.23 -4.55
C ILE A 96 -3.34 -11.95 -4.79
N TRP A 97 -3.28 -13.26 -4.55
CA TRP A 97 -2.08 -14.03 -4.80
C TRP A 97 -1.78 -14.03 -6.30
N ALA A 98 -2.78 -14.33 -7.13
CA ALA A 98 -2.64 -14.34 -8.58
C ALA A 98 -2.22 -12.96 -9.11
N ALA A 99 -2.86 -11.88 -8.66
CA ALA A 99 -2.51 -10.52 -9.06
C ALA A 99 -1.08 -10.14 -8.67
N THR A 100 -0.70 -10.33 -7.40
CA THR A 100 0.65 -10.03 -6.89
C THR A 100 1.71 -10.85 -7.63
N ALA A 101 1.42 -12.12 -7.93
CA ALA A 101 2.33 -13.02 -8.65
C ALA A 101 2.53 -12.57 -10.10
N LEU A 102 1.48 -12.15 -10.79
CA LEU A 102 1.57 -11.68 -12.17
C LEU A 102 2.20 -10.28 -12.24
N ASP A 103 1.93 -9.40 -11.28
CA ASP A 103 2.63 -8.11 -11.16
C ASP A 103 4.13 -8.30 -10.91
N PHE A 104 4.49 -9.35 -10.14
CA PHE A 104 5.89 -9.76 -9.97
C PHE A 104 6.50 -10.25 -11.28
N VAL A 105 5.83 -11.15 -12.01
CA VAL A 105 6.29 -11.69 -13.30
C VAL A 105 6.46 -10.59 -14.34
N GLU A 106 5.45 -9.72 -14.47
CA GLU A 106 5.45 -8.59 -15.38
C GLU A 106 6.62 -7.64 -15.07
N GLY A 107 6.74 -7.23 -13.81
CA GLY A 107 7.82 -6.37 -13.35
C GLY A 107 7.94 -5.08 -14.15
N LYS A 108 7.33 -3.99 -13.68
CA LYS A 108 7.23 -2.70 -14.41
C LYS A 108 8.51 -2.19 -15.10
N ASN A 109 9.70 -2.59 -14.61
CA ASN A 109 11.01 -2.22 -15.18
C ASN A 109 11.93 -3.44 -15.47
N SER A 110 11.37 -4.64 -15.65
CA SER A 110 12.14 -5.88 -15.82
C SER A 110 12.05 -6.44 -17.24
N PHE A 111 13.20 -6.68 -17.86
CA PHE A 111 13.30 -7.36 -19.14
C PHE A 111 13.27 -8.90 -19.02
N GLN A 112 12.83 -9.45 -17.89
CA GLN A 112 13.01 -10.88 -17.57
C GLN A 112 11.74 -11.61 -17.05
N PRO A 113 10.57 -11.47 -17.72
CA PRO A 113 9.34 -12.17 -17.32
C PRO A 113 9.51 -13.70 -17.28
N ARG A 114 10.32 -14.29 -18.19
CA ARG A 114 10.64 -15.73 -18.14
C ARG A 114 11.34 -16.12 -16.84
N THR A 115 12.43 -15.44 -16.50
CA THR A 115 13.23 -15.73 -15.30
C THR A 115 12.41 -15.54 -14.03
N ARG A 116 11.57 -14.50 -13.98
CA ARG A 116 10.71 -14.24 -12.83
C ARG A 116 9.61 -15.28 -12.69
N LEU A 117 8.98 -15.70 -13.79
CA LEU A 117 8.02 -16.80 -13.76
C LEU A 117 8.66 -18.09 -13.25
N GLU A 118 9.84 -18.45 -13.74
CA GLU A 118 10.55 -19.63 -13.25
C GLU A 118 10.95 -19.51 -11.77
N ALA A 119 11.42 -18.33 -11.32
CA ALA A 119 11.71 -18.10 -9.91
C ALA A 119 10.46 -18.25 -9.02
N LEU A 120 9.31 -17.77 -9.50
CA LEU A 120 8.03 -17.91 -8.84
C LEU A 120 7.57 -19.38 -8.77
N LEU A 121 7.68 -20.13 -9.88
CA LEU A 121 7.23 -21.52 -9.94
C LEU A 121 8.13 -22.48 -9.14
N ASN A 122 9.43 -22.20 -9.07
CA ASN A 122 10.42 -23.01 -8.35
C ASN A 122 10.52 -22.67 -6.86
N ALA A 123 9.91 -21.57 -6.41
CA ALA A 123 9.85 -21.24 -5.00
C ALA A 123 9.03 -22.31 -4.23
N PRO A 124 9.44 -22.68 -3.00
CA PRO A 124 8.75 -23.71 -2.21
C PRO A 124 7.47 -23.15 -1.56
N PHE A 125 6.55 -22.68 -2.41
CA PHE A 125 5.31 -22.07 -1.98
C PHE A 125 4.33 -23.09 -1.42
N GLN A 126 3.75 -22.74 -0.29
CA GLN A 126 2.50 -23.32 0.15
C GLN A 126 1.36 -22.64 -0.60
N ARG A 127 0.34 -23.43 -0.94
CA ARG A 127 -0.85 -22.98 -1.65
C ARG A 127 -1.50 -21.76 -0.96
N GLY A 128 -1.66 -20.66 -1.70
CA GLY A 128 -2.26 -19.41 -1.22
C GLY A 128 -1.40 -18.59 -0.25
N ASN A 129 -0.11 -18.93 -0.06
CA ASN A 129 0.72 -18.24 0.91
C ASN A 129 1.24 -16.89 0.36
N LEU A 130 0.54 -15.81 0.72
CA LEU A 130 0.91 -14.44 0.34
C LEU A 130 2.24 -13.97 0.94
N ARG A 131 2.60 -14.44 2.13
CA ARG A 131 3.77 -13.93 2.87
C ARG A 131 5.07 -14.47 2.27
N GLN A 132 5.05 -15.70 1.77
CA GLN A 132 6.15 -16.22 0.95
C GLN A 132 6.25 -15.44 -0.38
N LEU A 133 5.12 -15.08 -1.01
CA LEU A 133 5.13 -14.29 -2.24
C LEU A 133 5.69 -12.87 -2.01
N TYR A 134 5.34 -12.22 -0.89
CA TYR A 134 5.93 -10.95 -0.48
C TYR A 134 7.44 -11.05 -0.24
N THR A 135 7.86 -12.14 0.40
CA THR A 135 9.29 -12.44 0.62
C THR A 135 10.04 -12.57 -0.71
N LEU A 136 9.47 -13.29 -1.70
CA LEU A 136 10.06 -13.40 -3.03
C LEU A 136 10.13 -12.02 -3.72
N ALA A 137 9.03 -11.26 -3.70
CA ALA A 137 8.96 -9.94 -4.30
C ALA A 137 10.02 -8.98 -3.72
N LEU A 138 10.17 -8.96 -2.39
CA LEU A 138 11.19 -8.15 -1.72
C LEU A 138 12.60 -8.61 -2.13
N ARG A 139 12.90 -9.90 -2.04
CA ARG A 139 14.23 -10.44 -2.41
C ARG A 139 14.64 -10.13 -3.84
N SER A 140 13.71 -10.13 -4.79
CA SER A 140 13.99 -9.78 -6.18
C SER A 140 13.99 -8.28 -6.45
N GLY A 141 13.55 -7.46 -5.49
CA GLY A 141 13.48 -6.00 -5.59
C GLY A 141 14.81 -5.29 -5.34
N GLY A 142 15.91 -5.99 -5.06
CA GLY A 142 17.21 -5.34 -4.95
C GLY A 142 18.24 -6.16 -4.19
N ASP A 143 19.45 -5.63 -4.12
CA ASP A 143 20.55 -6.26 -3.38
C ASP A 143 20.45 -5.90 -1.90
N TRP A 144 19.79 -6.78 -1.14
CA TRP A 144 19.66 -6.64 0.31
C TRP A 144 20.96 -6.93 1.08
N GLY A 145 22.02 -7.40 0.40
CA GLY A 145 23.37 -7.51 0.98
C GLY A 145 24.17 -6.22 0.88
N ASP A 146 23.82 -5.32 -0.05
CA ASP A 146 24.43 -4.01 -0.18
C ASP A 146 23.78 -3.00 0.79
N GLU A 147 24.54 -2.52 1.77
CA GLU A 147 24.07 -1.50 2.73
C GLU A 147 23.60 -0.21 2.05
N ILE A 148 24.16 0.14 0.88
CA ILE A 148 23.80 1.35 0.13
C ILE A 148 22.35 1.26 -0.34
N PHE A 149 21.88 0.07 -0.75
CA PHE A 149 20.48 -0.16 -1.09
C PHE A 149 19.63 -0.48 0.15
N ARG A 150 20.11 -1.40 0.98
CA ARG A 150 19.37 -1.96 2.12
C ARG A 150 18.88 -0.89 3.07
N ARG A 151 19.76 0.03 3.49
CA ARG A 151 19.42 1.04 4.50
C ARG A 151 18.32 2.01 4.01
N PRO A 152 18.44 2.66 2.83
CA PRO A 152 17.35 3.47 2.29
C PRO A 152 16.07 2.66 2.07
N ALA A 153 16.17 1.45 1.50
CA ALA A 153 15.01 0.62 1.21
C ALA A 153 14.22 0.25 2.48
N THR A 154 14.91 -0.20 3.53
CA THR A 154 14.31 -0.53 4.83
C THR A 154 13.63 0.69 5.45
N ASN A 155 14.25 1.87 5.39
CA ASN A 155 13.65 3.10 5.94
C ASN A 155 12.40 3.54 5.16
N VAL A 156 12.44 3.45 3.83
CA VAL A 156 11.28 3.74 2.95
C VAL A 156 10.13 2.79 3.27
N LEU A 157 10.40 1.49 3.38
CA LEU A 157 9.39 0.49 3.76
C LEU A 157 8.80 0.77 5.13
N ALA A 158 9.63 1.17 6.11
CA ALA A 158 9.19 1.53 7.44
C ALA A 158 8.25 2.74 7.42
N VAL A 159 8.56 3.78 6.63
CA VAL A 159 7.68 4.94 6.48
C VAL A 159 6.35 4.54 5.85
N ILE A 160 6.38 3.75 4.77
CA ILE A 160 5.15 3.29 4.09
C ILE A 160 4.26 2.45 5.02
N ALA A 161 4.86 1.61 5.86
CA ALA A 161 4.12 0.79 6.81
C ALA A 161 3.54 1.59 8.00
N LEU A 162 4.25 2.65 8.45
CA LEU A 162 3.92 3.37 9.67
C LEU A 162 3.16 4.68 9.45
N ALA A 163 3.23 5.25 8.24
CA ALA A 163 2.62 6.52 7.93
C ALA A 163 1.10 6.49 8.15
N LYS A 164 0.56 7.58 8.71
CA LYS A 164 -0.88 7.70 9.01
C LYS A 164 -1.71 8.05 7.78
N ALA A 165 -1.05 8.61 6.78
CA ALA A 165 -1.59 8.89 5.45
C ALA A 165 -0.50 8.52 4.42
N PRO A 166 -0.89 8.04 3.22
CA PRO A 166 0.04 7.80 2.13
C PRO A 166 0.84 9.07 1.79
N LEU A 167 2.12 8.90 1.46
CA LEU A 167 3.06 9.98 1.14
C LEU A 167 3.63 9.80 -0.27
N THR A 168 3.90 10.89 -0.98
CA THR A 168 4.69 10.87 -2.23
C THR A 168 6.15 10.49 -1.97
N ALA A 169 6.83 10.01 -3.02
CA ALA A 169 8.25 9.67 -2.94
C ALA A 169 9.11 10.87 -2.49
N THR A 170 8.79 12.08 -2.96
CA THR A 170 9.50 13.31 -2.60
C THR A 170 9.27 13.72 -1.14
N ALA A 171 8.07 13.50 -0.61
CA ALA A 171 7.77 13.72 0.80
C ALA A 171 8.54 12.72 1.69
N ILE A 172 8.64 11.45 1.28
CA ILE A 172 9.42 10.43 1.99
C ILE A 172 10.92 10.77 1.97
N ASP A 173 11.49 11.16 0.81
CA ASP A 173 12.88 11.61 0.72
C ASP A 173 13.16 12.77 1.69
N SER A 174 12.23 13.73 1.75
CA SER A 174 12.34 14.90 2.64
C SER A 174 12.31 14.54 4.12
N ILE A 175 11.42 13.62 4.52
CA ILE A 175 11.30 13.15 5.92
C ILE A 175 12.53 12.34 6.34
N LEU A 176 13.03 11.48 5.45
CA LEU A 176 14.17 10.60 5.72
C LEU A 176 15.52 11.29 5.47
N ALA A 177 15.52 12.54 5.00
CA ALA A 177 16.71 13.28 4.57
C ALA A 177 17.56 12.51 3.54
N LEU A 178 16.89 11.86 2.58
CA LEU A 178 17.52 11.15 1.47
C LEU A 178 17.80 12.12 0.32
N GLU A 179 18.72 11.71 -0.56
CA GLU A 179 18.89 12.36 -1.86
C GLU A 179 17.61 12.19 -2.69
N HIS A 180 17.29 13.22 -3.48
CA HIS A 180 16.09 13.23 -4.32
C HIS A 180 16.09 12.04 -5.30
N GLY A 181 14.99 11.29 -5.30
CA GLY A 181 14.79 10.16 -6.20
C GLY A 181 15.23 8.82 -5.64
N ILE A 182 15.85 8.76 -4.46
CA ILE A 182 16.18 7.49 -3.80
C ILE A 182 14.90 6.70 -3.48
N THR A 183 13.88 7.35 -2.91
CA THR A 183 12.60 6.67 -2.65
C THR A 183 11.96 6.16 -3.94
N ALA A 184 11.93 6.97 -5.01
CA ALA A 184 11.39 6.55 -6.30
C ALA A 184 12.07 5.28 -6.82
N ARG A 185 13.41 5.21 -6.76
CA ARG A 185 14.19 4.04 -7.16
C ARG A 185 13.85 2.79 -6.32
N VAL A 186 13.69 2.95 -5.01
CA VAL A 186 13.27 1.85 -4.12
C VAL A 186 11.87 1.35 -4.52
N LEU A 187 10.94 2.29 -4.74
CA LEU A 187 9.56 1.98 -5.08
C LEU A 187 9.43 1.29 -6.44
N ASP A 188 10.22 1.70 -7.43
CA ASP A 188 10.29 1.08 -8.76
C ASP A 188 10.65 -0.41 -8.70
N CYS A 189 11.54 -0.78 -7.79
CA CYS A 189 11.91 -2.16 -7.64
C CYS A 189 10.84 -3.02 -6.94
N LEU A 190 9.91 -2.39 -6.22
CA LEU A 190 8.88 -3.04 -5.40
C LEU A 190 7.47 -2.90 -5.98
N GLY A 191 7.36 -2.63 -7.27
CA GLY A 191 6.10 -2.37 -7.97
C GLY A 191 5.06 -3.51 -7.93
N SER A 192 5.45 -4.73 -7.56
CA SER A 192 4.54 -5.87 -7.38
C SER A 192 3.82 -5.89 -6.04
N VAL A 193 4.28 -5.11 -5.06
CA VAL A 193 3.70 -5.03 -3.71
C VAL A 193 3.35 -3.61 -3.29
N ILE A 194 3.93 -2.61 -3.95
CA ILE A 194 3.67 -1.19 -3.70
C ILE A 194 3.24 -0.52 -5.01
N GLN A 195 2.07 0.11 -4.98
CA GLN A 195 1.59 0.99 -6.03
C GLN A 195 2.16 2.39 -5.83
N TRP A 196 2.80 2.91 -6.87
CA TRP A 196 3.28 4.29 -6.88
C TRP A 196 3.34 4.83 -8.30
N SER A 197 3.37 6.16 -8.41
CA SER A 197 3.66 6.91 -9.63
C SER A 197 4.18 8.29 -9.23
N ASP A 198 4.98 8.93 -10.09
CA ASP A 198 5.53 10.25 -9.78
C ASP A 198 4.44 11.28 -9.49
N GLY A 199 4.65 12.10 -8.46
CA GLY A 199 3.65 13.06 -7.96
C GLY A 199 2.45 12.46 -7.21
N PHE A 200 2.32 11.13 -7.11
CA PHE A 200 1.23 10.47 -6.39
C PHE A 200 1.72 9.69 -5.15
N PRO A 201 0.92 9.62 -4.08
CA PRO A 201 1.32 8.91 -2.87
C PRO A 201 1.54 7.41 -3.08
N ALA A 202 2.63 6.88 -2.53
CA ALA A 202 2.93 5.45 -2.51
C ALA A 202 1.99 4.70 -1.56
N ARG A 203 1.48 3.55 -2.00
CA ARG A 203 0.52 2.73 -1.23
C ARG A 203 0.85 1.26 -1.37
N VAL A 204 0.73 0.52 -0.28
CA VAL A 204 0.74 -0.95 -0.35
C VAL A 204 -0.45 -1.41 -1.21
N LEU A 205 -0.22 -2.35 -2.13
CA LEU A 205 -1.28 -2.89 -2.99
C LEU A 205 -2.33 -3.64 -2.18
N HIS A 206 -1.92 -4.22 -1.05
CA HIS A 206 -2.85 -4.84 -0.12
C HIS A 206 -2.44 -4.67 1.33
N ALA A 207 -3.44 -4.55 2.21
CA ALA A 207 -3.24 -4.32 3.63
C ALA A 207 -2.38 -5.40 4.31
N SER A 208 -2.47 -6.67 3.89
CA SER A 208 -1.65 -7.75 4.48
C SER A 208 -0.16 -7.60 4.19
N PHE A 209 0.25 -6.82 3.19
CA PHE A 209 1.66 -6.50 2.99
C PHE A 209 2.18 -5.55 4.06
N GLY A 210 1.38 -4.54 4.44
CA GLY A 210 1.69 -3.67 5.58
C GLY A 210 1.79 -4.48 6.89
N ASP A 211 0.84 -5.39 7.12
CA ASP A 211 0.89 -6.30 8.29
C ASP A 211 2.14 -7.19 8.26
N PHE A 212 2.55 -7.67 7.07
CA PHE A 212 3.76 -8.47 6.88
C PHE A 212 5.05 -7.69 7.21
N LEU A 213 5.16 -6.43 6.78
CA LEU A 213 6.32 -5.59 7.11
C LEU A 213 6.44 -5.33 8.61
N MET A 214 5.31 -5.20 9.30
CA MET A 214 5.25 -4.93 10.74
C MET A 214 5.53 -6.16 11.60
N GLN A 215 5.21 -7.34 11.10
CA GLN A 215 5.38 -8.62 11.79
C GLN A 215 5.78 -9.68 10.76
N PRO A 216 7.07 -9.84 10.43
CA PRO A 216 7.53 -10.87 9.49
C PRO A 216 7.48 -12.28 10.13
N ASP A 217 7.33 -13.33 9.30
CA ASP A 217 7.24 -14.73 9.77
C ASP A 217 8.57 -15.23 10.30
N VAL A 218 9.64 -14.77 9.67
CA VAL A 218 11.00 -15.13 10.00
C VAL A 218 11.64 -13.88 10.61
N PRO A 219 12.22 -13.96 11.81
CA PRO A 219 12.97 -12.85 12.38
C PRO A 219 14.17 -12.50 11.49
N ASP A 220 14.69 -11.28 11.67
CA ASP A 220 15.96 -10.82 11.08
C ASP A 220 16.04 -10.90 9.55
N GLN A 221 14.92 -10.71 8.86
CA GLN A 221 14.97 -10.50 7.40
C GLN A 221 15.67 -9.17 7.07
N PRO A 222 16.34 -9.04 5.92
CA PRO A 222 17.09 -7.83 5.57
C PRO A 222 16.28 -6.52 5.51
N TRP A 223 14.98 -6.62 5.23
CA TRP A 223 14.02 -5.50 5.19
C TRP A 223 13.32 -5.24 6.54
N SER A 224 13.70 -5.99 7.60
CA SER A 224 13.11 -5.81 8.92
C SER A 224 13.59 -4.49 9.53
N PHE A 225 12.71 -3.85 10.29
CA PHE A 225 13.02 -2.64 11.03
C PHE A 225 12.40 -2.69 12.43
N ASP A 226 13.07 -2.05 13.39
CA ASP A 226 12.48 -1.84 14.71
C ASP A 226 11.37 -0.80 14.63
N VAL A 227 10.15 -1.20 14.99
CA VAL A 227 8.95 -0.36 14.89
C VAL A 227 9.05 0.89 15.75
N ALA A 228 9.65 0.80 16.94
CA ALA A 228 9.74 1.93 17.86
C ALA A 228 10.77 2.96 17.36
N ALA A 229 11.94 2.49 16.91
CA ALA A 229 12.97 3.30 16.30
C ALA A 229 12.49 3.95 15.01
N ALA A 230 11.80 3.22 14.14
CA ALA A 230 11.25 3.76 12.91
C ALA A 230 10.16 4.82 13.15
N LYS A 231 9.28 4.62 14.14
CA LYS A 231 8.30 5.65 14.56
C LYS A 231 9.00 6.91 15.06
N LYS A 232 10.05 6.76 15.88
CA LYS A 232 10.86 7.87 16.37
C LYS A 232 11.55 8.59 15.21
N ALA A 233 12.13 7.86 14.26
CA ALA A 233 12.77 8.43 13.08
C ALA A 233 11.78 9.22 12.21
N LEU A 234 10.58 8.68 11.97
CA LEU A 234 9.49 9.36 11.26
C LEU A 234 9.07 10.65 11.98
N ALA A 235 8.90 10.62 13.30
CA ALA A 235 8.56 11.80 14.11
C ALA A 235 9.67 12.87 14.02
N SER A 236 10.93 12.48 14.20
CA SER A 236 12.08 13.39 14.09
C SER A 236 12.21 13.99 12.69
N GLY A 237 11.98 13.20 11.64
CA GLY A 237 11.95 13.67 10.25
C GLY A 237 10.86 14.72 10.02
N CYS A 238 9.65 14.47 10.53
CA CYS A 238 8.56 15.44 10.50
C CYS A 238 8.94 16.74 11.23
N LEU A 239 9.52 16.66 12.43
CA LEU A 239 9.97 17.85 13.18
C LEU A 239 11.04 18.63 12.42
N THR A 240 11.96 17.94 11.74
CA THR A 240 12.99 18.57 10.90
C THR A 240 12.35 19.31 9.72
N VAL A 241 11.34 18.73 9.09
CA VAL A 241 10.56 19.41 8.03
C VAL A 241 9.86 20.65 8.60
N LEU A 242 9.22 20.54 9.77
CA LEU A 242 8.59 21.69 10.42
C LEU A 242 9.60 22.80 10.71
N GLN A 243 10.76 22.48 11.26
CA GLN A 243 11.80 23.48 11.55
C GLN A 243 12.32 24.20 10.29
N LYS A 244 12.40 23.50 9.15
CA LYS A 244 12.92 24.08 7.90
C LYS A 244 11.86 24.86 7.12
N CYS A 245 10.63 24.36 7.10
CA CYS A 245 9.59 24.83 6.18
C CYS A 245 8.50 25.65 6.86
N LEU A 246 8.28 25.47 8.17
CA LEU A 246 7.30 26.27 8.91
C LEU A 246 7.88 27.66 9.17
N LYS A 247 7.21 28.68 8.62
CA LYS A 247 7.56 30.08 8.84
C LYS A 247 6.37 30.80 9.47
N PHE A 248 6.68 31.76 10.35
CA PHE A 248 5.65 32.67 10.85
C PHE A 248 5.03 33.41 9.67
N ASN A 249 3.70 33.52 9.66
CA ASN A 249 2.96 34.15 8.57
C ASN A 249 3.31 33.55 7.21
N LEU A 250 3.09 32.25 7.04
CA LEU A 250 3.47 31.50 5.84
C LEU A 250 2.92 32.08 4.52
N TYR A 251 1.79 32.79 4.59
CA TYR A 251 1.16 33.46 3.46
C TYR A 251 1.51 34.95 3.35
N GLU A 252 2.47 35.41 4.15
CA GLU A 252 2.96 36.80 4.23
C GLU A 252 1.82 37.81 4.30
N HIS A 253 0.74 37.46 5.01
CA HIS A 253 -0.44 38.30 5.11
C HIS A 253 -0.09 39.58 5.89
N PRO A 254 -0.44 40.79 5.38
CA PRO A 254 -0.05 42.05 6.02
C PRO A 254 -0.57 42.23 7.45
N ASN A 255 -1.64 41.50 7.80
CA ASN A 255 -2.26 41.54 9.11
C ASN A 255 -2.39 40.12 9.68
N SER A 256 -1.55 39.78 10.64
CA SER A 256 -1.53 38.49 11.34
C SER A 256 -2.62 38.36 12.42
N HIS A 257 -3.40 39.42 12.66
CA HIS A 257 -4.52 39.42 13.62
C HIS A 257 -5.85 39.04 12.99
N LEU A 258 -5.92 38.86 11.67
CA LEU A 258 -7.12 38.38 11.01
C LEU A 258 -7.33 36.89 11.26
N LEU A 259 -8.58 36.50 11.47
CA LEU A 259 -8.95 35.09 11.52
C LEU A 259 -8.75 34.44 10.15
N ASN A 260 -8.45 33.14 10.13
CA ASN A 260 -8.37 32.38 8.87
C ASN A 260 -9.66 32.45 8.04
N SER A 261 -10.83 32.68 8.65
CA SER A 261 -12.10 32.88 7.95
C SER A 261 -12.22 34.23 7.23
N GLN A 262 -11.34 35.19 7.55
CA GLN A 262 -11.38 36.57 7.08
C GLN A 262 -10.35 36.87 5.99
N VAL A 263 -9.47 35.92 5.66
CA VAL A 263 -8.46 36.08 4.61
C VAL A 263 -8.93 35.36 3.34
N PRO A 264 -9.23 36.09 2.25
CA PRO A 264 -9.60 35.49 0.98
C PRO A 264 -8.46 34.62 0.43
N ASN A 265 -8.79 33.47 -0.18
CA ASN A 265 -7.85 32.59 -0.87
C ASN A 265 -6.77 31.90 0.00
N LEU A 266 -6.89 31.84 1.34
CA LEU A 266 -6.01 31.04 2.20
C LEU A 266 -5.89 29.56 1.78
N THR A 267 -6.94 29.03 1.14
CA THR A 267 -7.01 27.64 0.67
C THR A 267 -6.43 27.44 -0.73
N GLY A 268 -6.10 28.51 -1.46
CA GLY A 268 -5.62 28.46 -2.85
C GLY A 268 -4.09 28.37 -2.98
N SER A 269 -3.36 28.69 -1.93
CA SER A 269 -1.91 28.55 -1.84
C SER A 269 -1.57 27.13 -1.39
N HIS A 270 -1.11 26.30 -2.33
CA HIS A 270 -0.78 24.90 -2.09
C HIS A 270 0.43 24.77 -1.15
N LEU A 271 0.17 24.41 0.10
CA LEU A 271 1.21 23.95 1.02
C LEU A 271 1.88 22.70 0.46
N PRO A 272 3.21 22.55 0.63
CA PRO A 272 3.88 21.29 0.34
C PRO A 272 3.23 20.14 1.12
N GLU A 273 2.95 19.03 0.46
CA GLU A 273 2.34 17.83 1.06
C GLU A 273 3.06 17.40 2.35
N VAL A 274 4.39 17.38 2.31
CA VAL A 274 5.24 16.98 3.44
C VAL A 274 5.02 17.89 4.66
N LEU A 275 4.76 19.18 4.46
CA LEU A 275 4.50 20.14 5.54
C LEU A 275 3.12 19.89 6.15
N VAL A 276 2.10 19.68 5.31
CA VAL A 276 0.74 19.33 5.78
C VAL A 276 0.77 18.05 6.60
N TYR A 277 1.44 17.02 6.08
CA TYR A 277 1.59 15.74 6.78
C TYR A 277 2.32 15.91 8.12
N ALA A 278 3.46 16.61 8.11
CA ALA A 278 4.24 16.81 9.33
C ALA A 278 3.43 17.55 10.40
N CYS A 279 2.70 18.62 10.04
CA CYS A 279 1.83 19.35 10.96
C CYS A 279 0.74 18.46 11.59
N GLN A 280 0.16 17.53 10.82
CA GLN A 280 -0.93 16.68 11.28
C GLN A 280 -0.47 15.48 12.12
N PHE A 281 0.69 14.90 11.80
CA PHE A 281 1.02 13.54 12.26
C PHE A 281 2.32 13.42 13.05
N TRP A 282 3.10 14.50 13.25
CA TRP A 282 4.36 14.43 14.03
C TRP A 282 4.15 13.85 15.44
N GLY A 283 3.10 14.28 16.17
CA GLY A 283 2.81 13.80 17.52
C GLY A 283 2.17 12.40 17.58
N GLY A 284 1.49 11.99 16.49
CA GLY A 284 0.91 10.66 16.36
C GLY A 284 1.97 9.56 16.13
N ALA A 285 3.11 9.92 15.53
CA ALA A 285 4.27 9.05 15.40
C ALA A 285 5.02 8.87 16.74
N SER A 286 4.97 9.87 17.63
CA SER A 286 5.63 9.84 18.95
C SER A 286 4.81 9.13 20.05
N GLY A 287 3.58 8.69 19.76
CA GLY A 287 2.67 8.16 20.79
C GLY A 287 2.16 9.27 21.70
N ARG A 288 0.90 9.69 21.48
CA ARG A 288 0.12 10.62 22.33
C ARG A 288 0.90 11.83 22.85
N LEU A 289 0.94 12.88 22.04
CA LEU A 289 0.85 14.24 22.56
C LEU A 289 -0.41 14.87 21.97
N SER A 290 -1.48 14.81 22.76
CA SER A 290 -2.63 15.69 22.61
C SER A 290 -2.17 17.11 22.92
N ILE A 291 -2.35 18.03 21.98
CA ILE A 291 -2.53 19.45 22.29
C ILE A 291 -4.04 19.67 22.37
#